data_AF-A0A2V6GZ78-F1
#
_entry.id   AF-A0A2V6GZ78-F1
#
_cell.length_a   1.000
_cell.length_b   1.000
_cell.length_c   1.000
_cell.angle_alpha   90.00
_cell.angle_beta   90.00
_cell.angle_gamma   90.00
#
_symmetry.space_group_name_H-M   'P 1'
#
loop_
_entity.id
_entity.type
_entity.pdbx_description
1 polymer ?
#
loop_
_entity_poly.entity_id
_entity_poly.type
_entity_poly.pdbx_seq_one_letter_code
_entity_poly.pdbx_strand_id
1 'polypeptide(L)'
;MDTIEEYKIIESQDLGSLAEKVNAALKEGWQPHGGPFIHVSGAAVLCCQAMVNFHQPTSAETIAKLAQHAHEQHIQTTKIPGSGSV
;
A
#
# COMPACT_ATOMS: atom_id res chain seq x y z
N MET A 1 5.20 25.81 10.40
CA MET A 1 5.96 24.60 10.06
C MET A 1 5.01 23.46 10.28
N ASP A 2 4.48 22.90 9.20
CA ASP A 2 3.70 21.66 9.28
C ASP A 2 4.67 20.54 9.65
N THR A 3 4.45 19.90 10.80
CA THR A 3 5.25 18.75 11.22
C THR A 3 4.90 17.58 10.32
N ILE A 4 5.81 17.20 9.42
CA ILE A 4 5.68 15.97 8.64
C ILE A 4 5.88 14.81 9.60
N GLU A 5 4.85 13.98 9.80
CA GLU A 5 4.99 12.74 10.56
C GLU A 5 5.91 11.78 9.80
N GLU A 6 7.08 11.46 10.35
CA GLU A 6 8.07 10.59 9.69
C GLU A 6 7.71 9.11 9.81
N TYR A 7 6.91 8.74 10.81
CA TYR A 7 6.45 7.38 11.05
C TYR A 7 5.05 7.37 11.68
N LYS A 8 4.29 6.30 11.47
CA LYS A 8 3.03 6.02 12.17
C LYS A 8 2.95 4.56 12.63
N ILE A 9 2.31 4.36 13.77
CA ILE A 9 1.98 3.03 14.31
C ILE A 9 0.51 2.77 13.99
N ILE A 10 0.24 1.68 13.27
CA ILE A 10 -1.10 1.23 12.93
C ILE A 10 -1.45 0.08 13.86
N GLU A 11 -2.56 0.21 14.58
CA GLU A 11 -3.02 -0.82 15.51
C GLU A 11 -4.39 -1.38 15.09
N SER A 12 -4.62 -2.65 15.37
CA SER A 12 -5.95 -3.26 15.29
C SER A 12 -6.11 -4.43 16.27
N GLN A 13 -7.34 -4.87 16.48
CA GLN A 13 -7.63 -6.00 17.38
C GLN A 13 -7.29 -7.35 16.74
N ASP A 14 -7.37 -7.45 15.42
CA ASP A 14 -7.08 -8.66 14.65
C ASP A 14 -6.20 -8.38 13.43
N LEU A 15 -5.61 -9.45 12.88
CA LEU A 15 -4.69 -9.37 11.74
C LEU A 15 -5.36 -8.96 10.43
N GLY A 16 -6.64 -9.32 10.24
CA GLY A 16 -7.37 -8.97 9.01
C GLY A 16 -7.61 -7.46 8.94
N SER A 17 -8.12 -6.89 10.02
CA SER A 17 -8.30 -5.44 10.13
C SER A 17 -6.98 -4.68 10.10
N LEU A 18 -5.90 -5.23 10.71
CA LEU A 18 -4.57 -4.62 10.60
C LEU A 18 -4.10 -4.58 9.13
N ALA A 19 -4.28 -5.67 8.38
CA ALA A 19 -3.87 -5.74 6.98
C ALA A 19 -4.60 -4.70 6.11
N GLU A 20 -5.90 -4.48 6.34
CA GLU A 20 -6.67 -3.44 5.65
C GLU A 20 -6.13 -2.04 5.93
N LYS A 21 -5.84 -1.72 7.20
CA LYS A 21 -5.30 -0.41 7.59
C LYS A 21 -3.89 -0.19 7.04
N VAL A 22 -3.04 -1.21 7.08
CA VAL A 22 -1.71 -1.15 6.45
C VAL A 22 -1.85 -0.91 4.96
N ASN A 23 -2.71 -1.65 4.24
CA ASN A 23 -2.93 -1.45 2.82
C ASN A 23 -3.44 -0.05 2.47
N ALA A 24 -4.29 0.56 3.31
CA ALA A 24 -4.71 1.95 3.14
C ALA A 24 -3.51 2.91 3.27
N ALA A 25 -2.66 2.73 4.29
CA ALA A 25 -1.45 3.51 4.47
C ALA A 25 -0.48 3.37 3.28
N LEU A 26 -0.32 2.18 2.72
CA LEU A 26 0.53 1.98 1.54
C LEU A 26 0.03 2.76 0.32
N LYS A 27 -1.30 2.86 0.14
CA LYS A 27 -1.91 3.67 -0.95
C LYS A 27 -1.68 5.17 -0.77
N GLU A 28 -1.58 5.63 0.47
CA GLU A 28 -1.26 7.02 0.83
C GLU A 28 0.24 7.35 0.67
N GLY A 29 1.08 6.37 0.32
CA GLY A 29 2.52 6.56 0.13
C GLY A 29 3.38 6.22 1.34
N TRP A 30 2.82 5.59 2.36
CA TRP A 30 3.61 5.04 3.46
C TRP A 30 4.30 3.75 3.04
N GLN A 31 5.45 3.44 3.65
CA GLN A 31 6.17 2.19 3.43
C GLN A 31 6.25 1.35 4.71
N PRO A 32 6.15 0.01 4.61
CA PRO A 32 6.22 -0.84 5.78
C PRO A 32 7.59 -0.75 6.44
N HIS A 33 7.60 -0.63 7.76
CA HIS A 33 8.81 -0.66 8.56
C HIS A 33 8.82 -1.94 9.41
N GLY A 34 9.57 -2.94 8.95
CA GLY A 34 9.67 -4.24 9.61
C GLY A 34 8.40 -5.09 9.50
N GLY A 35 8.33 -6.15 10.32
CA GLY A 35 7.19 -7.05 10.39
C GLY A 35 6.14 -6.59 11.41
N PRO A 36 4.90 -7.10 11.32
CA PRO A 36 3.86 -6.80 12.30
C PRO A 36 4.18 -7.38 13.68
N PHE A 37 3.78 -6.67 14.72
CA PHE A 37 3.88 -7.08 16.11
C PHE A 37 2.52 -7.59 16.59
N ILE A 38 2.50 -8.71 17.31
CA ILE A 38 1.29 -9.23 17.94
C ILE A 38 1.48 -9.13 19.45
N HIS A 39 0.66 -8.31 20.10
CA HIS A 39 0.61 -8.21 21.55
C HIS A 39 -0.30 -9.30 22.08
N VAL A 40 0.22 -10.14 22.97
CA VAL A 40 -0.52 -11.24 23.59
C VAL A 40 -0.48 -11.13 25.11
N SER A 41 -1.56 -11.56 25.77
CA SER A 41 -1.60 -11.79 27.22
C SER A 41 -2.08 -13.22 27.46
N GLY A 42 -1.17 -14.08 27.92
CA GLY A 42 -1.40 -15.52 27.96
C GLY A 42 -1.68 -16.08 26.57
N ALA A 43 -2.82 -16.74 26.39
CA ALA A 43 -3.25 -17.29 25.10
C ALA A 43 -4.08 -16.31 24.24
N ALA A 44 -4.39 -15.12 24.75
CA ALA A 44 -5.23 -14.15 24.05
C ALA A 44 -4.39 -13.10 23.30
N VAL A 45 -4.76 -12.79 22.04
CA VAL A 45 -4.24 -11.63 21.30
C VAL A 45 -4.95 -10.38 21.83
N LEU A 46 -4.16 -9.41 22.29
CA LEU A 46 -4.64 -8.10 22.75
C LEU A 46 -4.76 -7.10 21.60
N CYS A 47 -3.73 -7.04 20.75
CA CYS A 47 -3.74 -6.23 19.53
C CYS A 47 -2.63 -6.65 18.56
N CYS A 48 -2.82 -6.30 17.30
CA CYS A 48 -1.84 -6.41 16.23
C CYS A 48 -1.39 -4.99 15.85
N GLN A 49 -0.09 -4.79 15.68
CA GLN A 49 0.48 -3.49 15.31
C GLN A 49 1.41 -3.63 14.09
N ALA A 50 1.53 -2.57 13.31
CA ALA A 50 2.54 -2.43 12.27
C ALA A 50 3.06 -0.99 12.26
N MET A 51 4.37 -0.82 12.07
CA MET A 51 4.96 0.50 11.87
C MET A 51 5.12 0.77 10.37
N VAL A 52 4.84 1.98 9.94
CA VAL A 52 5.09 2.43 8.57
C VAL A 52 5.77 3.80 8.59
N ASN A 53 6.68 4.03 7.65
CA ASN A 53 7.41 5.29 7.50
C ASN A 53 6.82 6.10 6.34
N PHE A 54 6.85 7.42 6.44
CA PHE A 54 6.45 8.26 5.31
C PHE A 54 7.52 8.15 4.22
N HIS A 55 7.13 7.66 3.05
CA HIS A 55 8.02 7.62 1.89
C HIS A 55 7.59 8.70 0.91
N GLN A 56 8.35 9.80 0.88
CA GLN A 56 8.20 10.77 -0.18
C GLN A 56 8.69 10.13 -1.49
N PRO A 57 7.80 9.92 -2.49
CA PRO A 57 8.21 9.29 -3.74
C PRO A 57 9.30 10.13 -4.39
N THR A 58 10.37 9.47 -4.81
CA THR A 58 11.40 10.12 -5.63
C THR A 58 10.82 10.46 -7.01
N SER A 59 11.46 11.41 -7.69
CA SER A 59 11.11 11.74 -9.09
C SER A 59 11.20 10.52 -10.00
N ALA A 60 12.16 9.63 -9.77
CA ALA A 60 12.33 8.39 -10.52
C ALA A 60 11.15 7.43 -10.33
N GLU A 61 10.68 7.23 -9.10
CA GLU A 61 9.52 6.38 -8.80
C GLU A 61 8.23 6.96 -9.38
N THR A 62 8.11 8.29 -9.38
CA THR A 62 6.97 8.98 -10.00
C THR A 62 6.95 8.78 -11.51
N ILE A 63 8.11 8.92 -12.18
CA ILE A 63 8.26 8.67 -13.61
C ILE A 63 7.96 7.21 -13.96
N ALA A 64 8.43 6.26 -13.14
CA ALA A 64 8.17 4.84 -13.32
C ALA A 64 6.67 4.51 -13.24
N LYS A 65 5.95 5.06 -12.25
CA LYS A 65 4.48 4.90 -12.12
C LYS A 65 3.74 5.50 -13.32
N LEU A 66 4.15 6.67 -13.79
CA LEU A 66 3.56 7.29 -14.98
C LEU A 66 3.77 6.44 -16.23
N ALA A 67 4.97 5.87 -16.40
CA ALA A 67 5.27 4.98 -17.52
C ALA A 67 4.47 3.67 -17.48
N GLN A 68 4.29 3.09 -16.29
CA GLN A 68 3.44 1.90 -16.10
C GLN A 68 1.98 2.18 -16.48
N HIS A 69 1.42 3.28 -15.98
CA HIS A 69 0.04 3.65 -16.30
C HIS A 69 -0.14 3.94 -17.79
N ALA A 70 0.82 4.62 -18.43
CA ALA A 70 0.80 4.84 -19.88
C ALA A 70 0.88 3.53 -20.68
N HIS A 71 1.67 2.56 -20.22
CA HIS A 71 1.77 1.24 -20.83
C HIS A 71 0.46 0.44 -20.72
N GLU A 72 -0.18 0.45 -19.55
CA GLU A 72 -1.49 -0.19 -19.33
C GLU A 72 -2.58 0.42 -20.23
N GLN A 73 -2.59 1.75 -20.38
CA GLN A 73 -3.50 2.45 -21.29
C GLN A 73 -3.25 2.10 -22.77
N HIS A 74 -1.98 1.94 -23.17
CA HIS A 74 -1.62 1.53 -24.52
C HIS A 74 -2.06 0.09 -24.82
N ILE A 75 -1.89 -0.84 -23.87
CA ILE A 75 -2.37 -2.23 -24.01
C ILE A 75 -3.90 -2.28 -24.15
N GLN A 76 -4.62 -1.46 -23.38
CA GLN A 76 -6.08 -1.46 -23.41
C GLN A 76 -6.65 -0.85 -24.70
N THR A 77 -5.98 0.15 -25.27
CA THR A 77 -6.36 0.77 -26.56
C THR A 77 -5.95 -0.04 -27.79
N THR A 78 -4.97 -0.93 -27.67
CA THR A 78 -4.55 -1.84 -28.76
C THR A 78 -5.30 -3.18 -28.77
N LYS A 79 -6.14 -3.45 -27.76
CA LYS A 79 -7.04 -4.60 -27.75
C LYS A 79 -8.20 -4.36 -28.72
N ILE A 80 -7.98 -4.67 -30.00
CA ILE A 80 -9.01 -4.65 -31.04
C ILE A 80 -10.17 -5.56 -30.58
N PRO A 81 -11.40 -5.07 -30.40
CA PRO A 81 -12.54 -5.95 -30.20
C PRO A 81 -12.65 -6.80 -31.46
N GLY A 82 -12.62 -8.13 -31.27
CA GLY A 82 -12.53 -9.11 -32.35
C GLY A 82 -13.45 -8.78 -33.52
N SER A 83 -12.84 -8.72 -34.70
CA SER A 83 -13.53 -8.91 -35.97
C SER A 83 -14.17 -10.30 -35.93
N GLY A 84 -15.44 -10.36 -35.53
CA GLY A 84 -16.29 -11.53 -35.68
C GLY A 84 -16.65 -11.67 -37.16
N SER A 85 -15.83 -12.39 -37.91
CA SER A 85 -16.24 -12.97 -39.19
C SER A 85 -16.79 -14.36 -38.94
N VAL A 86 -18.12 -14.49 -39.08
CA VAL A 86 -18.84 -15.53 -39.83
C VAL A 86 -20.27 -15.08 -40.06
#